data_AF-A0A1C5M2Q4-F1
#
_entry.id   AF-A0A1C5M2Q4-F1
#
_cell.length_a   1.000
_cell.length_b   1.000
_cell.length_c   1.000
_cell.angle_alpha   90.00
_cell.angle_beta   90.00
_cell.angle_gamma   90.00
#
_symmetry.space_group_name_H-M   'P 1'
#
loop_
_entity.id
_entity.type
_entity.pdbx_description
1 polymer ?
#
loop_
_entity_poly.entity_id
_entity_poly.type
_entity_poly.pdbx_seq_one_letter_code
_entity_poly.pdbx_strand_id
1 'polypeptide(L)'
;MRKYITKASERIGVESTSRDGKRAQVVSYSTCENFIIRFCDGKEMKLKNWRYFIEGNFNYEKHFKAPRNREERIGEKKVMNNGLTAEVIEYRGSHDMDILFEDGGKRTGVSWRDFCIGNIAHPTIHGGNVSQNELVLRFYLESLGFVRIPQRSKRSDRVGLEGKELDLYNDKLKIAIEYDGEYSHTKNKDDEGKNKIVEKLGIKLYRFREPGCSGVSGRNYILEDSRFMSASLECCLKSFVRDVLKKDDKFINFEKDKRTIKEYVSNNKRATIHLYEKKKMNNGMVAEIIKMSSCRNITVQFEDGEIVKTRWERFSTGSVAVPSCYARNHIGDKKIQNRGNEEAEIIEVKDANHITVKFKDGTIVKDRKYEDFIHGAIGKPGIPQLRRTLKNERLWTEKIMRNGMKAKIVRYGSANDIDIKFSNGTIVMHKTYANFCSGSVACK
;
A
#
# COMPACT_ATOMS: atom_id res chain seq x y z
N MET A 1 51.58 -31.12 -49.30
CA MET A 1 50.45 -31.67 -48.49
C MET A 1 50.74 -31.42 -47.00
N ARG A 2 50.47 -30.21 -46.49
CA ARG A 2 50.56 -29.94 -45.04
C ARG A 2 49.21 -30.31 -44.42
N LYS A 3 49.16 -31.40 -43.66
CA LYS A 3 47.98 -31.79 -42.87
C LYS A 3 47.68 -30.66 -41.89
N TYR A 4 46.65 -29.87 -42.16
CA TYR A 4 46.03 -29.02 -41.13
C TYR A 4 45.37 -29.97 -40.13
N ILE A 5 46.12 -30.39 -39.12
CA ILE A 5 45.53 -30.96 -37.91
C ILE A 5 44.80 -29.79 -37.25
N THR A 6 43.52 -29.63 -37.58
CA THR A 6 42.66 -28.64 -36.95
C THR A 6 42.64 -28.91 -35.45
N LYS A 7 42.74 -27.85 -34.63
CA LYS A 7 42.55 -27.83 -33.17
C LYS A 7 41.30 -28.57 -32.67
N ALA A 8 40.38 -28.96 -33.56
CA ALA A 8 39.25 -29.83 -33.27
C ALA A 8 39.67 -31.21 -32.76
N SER A 9 40.69 -31.85 -33.35
CA SER A 9 41.17 -33.17 -32.92
C SER A 9 41.77 -33.16 -31.51
N GLU A 10 42.40 -32.06 -31.11
CA GLU A 10 42.95 -31.84 -29.76
C GLU A 10 41.87 -31.54 -28.71
N ARG A 11 40.67 -31.14 -29.14
CA ARG A 11 39.57 -30.71 -28.26
C ARG A 11 38.50 -31.76 -28.05
N ILE A 12 38.34 -32.69 -29.01
CA ILE A 12 37.47 -33.86 -28.83
C ILE A 12 38.07 -34.73 -27.71
N GLY A 13 37.24 -35.20 -26.79
CA GLY A 13 37.65 -35.97 -25.63
C GLY A 13 38.10 -35.12 -24.43
N VAL A 14 38.25 -33.80 -24.56
CA VAL A 14 38.57 -32.94 -23.41
C VAL A 14 37.43 -32.99 -22.40
N GLU A 15 37.78 -33.18 -21.14
CA GLU A 15 36.84 -33.30 -20.03
C GLU A 15 36.81 -32.04 -19.17
N SER A 16 35.66 -31.79 -18.55
CA SER A 16 35.49 -30.80 -17.50
C SER A 16 34.37 -31.20 -16.54
N THR A 17 34.38 -30.60 -15.35
CA THR A 17 33.34 -30.81 -14.33
C THR A 17 32.48 -29.56 -14.24
N SER A 18 31.16 -29.73 -14.36
CA SER A 18 30.17 -28.67 -14.17
C SER A 18 30.15 -28.15 -12.74
N ARG A 19 29.53 -26.98 -12.51
CA ARG A 19 29.36 -26.36 -11.18
C ARG A 19 28.61 -27.25 -10.18
N ASP A 20 27.74 -28.11 -10.68
CA ASP A 20 26.98 -29.09 -9.90
C ASP A 20 27.64 -30.47 -9.87
N GLY A 21 28.94 -30.55 -10.18
CA GLY A 21 29.79 -31.71 -9.92
C GLY A 21 29.68 -32.84 -10.94
N LYS A 22 28.96 -32.65 -12.06
CA LYS A 22 28.83 -33.66 -13.11
C LYS A 22 29.93 -33.53 -14.16
N ARG A 23 30.63 -34.63 -14.45
CA ARG A 23 31.67 -34.72 -15.47
C ARG A 23 31.06 -34.81 -16.88
N ALA A 24 31.67 -34.12 -17.82
CA ALA A 24 31.33 -34.17 -19.23
C ALA A 24 32.58 -34.11 -20.12
N GLN A 25 32.49 -34.71 -21.30
CA GLN A 25 33.55 -34.73 -22.32
C GLN A 25 33.06 -34.13 -23.64
N VAL A 26 33.94 -33.47 -24.39
CA VAL A 26 33.61 -32.95 -25.72
C VAL A 26 33.49 -34.11 -26.72
N VAL A 27 32.32 -34.29 -27.34
CA VAL A 27 32.07 -35.37 -28.31
C VAL A 27 31.99 -34.89 -29.75
N SER A 28 31.72 -33.59 -29.95
CA SER A 28 31.74 -32.97 -31.27
C SER A 28 32.22 -31.53 -31.14
N TYR A 29 33.08 -31.09 -32.05
CA TYR A 29 33.67 -29.76 -32.01
C TYR A 29 33.74 -29.17 -33.42
N SER A 30 32.99 -28.08 -33.64
CA SER A 30 33.10 -27.28 -34.86
C SER A 30 33.91 -26.01 -34.60
N THR A 31 33.54 -25.23 -33.58
CA THR A 31 34.21 -23.98 -33.20
C THR A 31 34.16 -23.76 -31.69
N CYS A 32 34.87 -22.74 -31.19
CA CYS A 32 34.83 -22.38 -29.76
C CYS A 32 33.45 -21.86 -29.30
N GLU A 33 32.56 -21.59 -30.24
CA GLU A 33 31.18 -21.16 -30.05
C GLU A 33 30.15 -22.22 -30.49
N ASN A 34 30.62 -23.40 -30.91
CA ASN A 34 29.76 -24.46 -31.41
C ASN A 34 30.42 -25.83 -31.21
N PHE A 35 30.11 -26.45 -30.07
CA PHE A 35 30.57 -27.81 -29.73
C PHE A 35 29.54 -28.50 -28.82
N ILE A 36 29.60 -29.82 -28.76
CA ILE A 36 28.71 -30.68 -27.98
C ILE A 36 29.55 -31.41 -26.94
N ILE A 37 29.06 -31.38 -25.70
CA ILE A 37 29.59 -32.17 -24.60
C ILE A 37 28.63 -33.29 -24.27
N ARG A 38 29.14 -34.44 -23.85
CA ARG A 38 28.39 -35.59 -23.36
C ARG A 38 28.74 -35.85 -21.91
N PHE A 39 27.73 -35.95 -21.07
CA PHE A 39 27.88 -36.30 -19.66
C PHE A 39 28.06 -37.81 -19.48
N CYS A 40 28.57 -38.21 -18.32
CA CYS A 40 28.79 -39.62 -17.97
C CYS A 40 27.53 -40.53 -18.08
N ASP A 41 26.33 -39.96 -18.00
CA ASP A 41 25.05 -40.64 -18.17
C ASP A 41 24.58 -40.73 -19.64
N GLY A 42 25.42 -40.28 -20.59
CA GLY A 42 25.13 -40.30 -22.02
C GLY A 42 24.37 -39.09 -22.55
N LYS A 43 23.89 -38.16 -21.70
CA LYS A 43 23.16 -36.97 -22.16
C LYS A 43 24.10 -35.97 -22.82
N GLU A 44 23.62 -35.30 -23.86
CA GLU A 44 24.39 -34.33 -24.64
C GLU A 44 23.88 -32.90 -24.47
N MET A 45 24.81 -31.95 -24.37
CA MET A 45 24.53 -30.52 -24.26
C MET A 45 25.38 -29.75 -25.26
N LYS A 46 24.74 -28.86 -26.02
CA LYS A 46 25.45 -27.92 -26.90
C LYS A 46 25.93 -26.71 -26.11
N LEU A 47 27.21 -26.37 -26.25
CA LEU A 47 27.82 -25.18 -25.65
C LEU A 47 28.32 -24.21 -26.72
N LYS A 48 28.29 -22.93 -26.34
CA LYS A 48 28.69 -21.80 -27.19
C LYS A 48 29.87 -20.99 -26.65
N ASN A 49 30.55 -21.51 -25.64
CA ASN A 49 31.68 -20.82 -25.04
C ASN A 49 32.69 -21.84 -24.51
N TRP A 50 33.81 -21.97 -25.22
CA TRP A 50 34.88 -22.92 -24.87
C TRP A 50 35.47 -22.64 -23.47
N ARG A 51 35.66 -21.37 -23.13
CA ARG A 51 36.22 -20.96 -21.83
C ARG A 51 35.29 -21.36 -20.68
N TYR A 52 33.97 -21.22 -20.89
CA TYR A 52 32.98 -21.66 -19.90
C TYR A 52 33.05 -23.16 -19.62
N PHE A 53 33.31 -23.97 -20.64
CA PHE A 53 33.48 -25.40 -20.46
C PHE A 53 34.75 -25.72 -19.67
N ILE A 54 35.90 -25.16 -20.07
CA ILE A 54 37.19 -25.43 -19.40
C ILE A 54 37.19 -24.96 -17.92
N GLU A 55 36.55 -23.83 -17.62
CA GLU A 55 36.45 -23.30 -16.26
C GLU A 55 35.33 -23.95 -15.42
N GLY A 56 34.61 -24.95 -15.95
CA GLY A 56 33.53 -25.64 -15.23
C GLY A 56 32.26 -24.80 -15.05
N ASN A 57 32.11 -23.69 -15.78
CA ASN A 57 31.04 -22.70 -15.64
C ASN A 57 29.73 -23.09 -16.37
N PHE A 58 29.32 -24.35 -16.25
CA PHE A 58 28.07 -24.91 -16.79
C PHE A 58 27.37 -25.76 -15.72
N ASN A 59 26.09 -26.10 -15.91
CA ASN A 59 25.30 -26.87 -14.93
C ASN A 59 24.52 -27.99 -15.63
N TYR A 60 24.67 -29.22 -15.15
CA TYR A 60 23.91 -30.37 -15.59
C TYR A 60 22.45 -30.31 -15.12
N GLU A 61 22.23 -30.12 -13.82
CA GLU A 61 20.91 -30.09 -13.19
C GLU A 61 20.07 -28.95 -13.73
N LYS A 62 20.66 -27.78 -14.01
CA LYS A 62 19.92 -26.67 -14.62
C LYS A 62 19.45 -26.98 -16.03
N HIS A 63 20.21 -27.78 -16.78
CA HIS A 63 19.93 -28.08 -18.19
C HIS A 63 19.01 -29.30 -18.35
N PHE A 64 19.14 -30.30 -17.46
CA PHE A 64 18.43 -31.57 -17.55
C PHE A 64 17.44 -31.84 -16.41
N LYS A 65 17.32 -30.97 -15.39
CA LYS A 65 16.11 -31.00 -14.56
C LYS A 65 14.94 -30.71 -15.47
N ALA A 66 14.04 -31.68 -15.55
CA ALA A 66 12.70 -31.43 -16.03
C ALA A 66 12.13 -30.22 -15.26
N PRO A 67 11.39 -29.30 -15.91
CA PRO A 67 10.51 -28.43 -15.14
C PRO A 67 9.68 -29.34 -14.23
N ARG A 68 9.78 -29.12 -12.90
CA ARG A 68 9.15 -29.95 -11.86
C ARG A 68 7.78 -30.46 -12.31
N ASN A 69 7.60 -31.77 -12.27
CA ASN A 69 6.48 -32.46 -12.92
C ASN A 69 5.13 -31.85 -12.50
N ARG A 70 4.19 -31.82 -13.44
CA ARG A 70 2.82 -31.33 -13.26
C ARG A 70 2.13 -31.91 -12.02
N GLU A 71 2.38 -33.19 -11.75
CA GLU A 71 1.78 -33.96 -10.65
C GLU A 71 2.34 -33.58 -9.27
N GLU A 72 3.60 -33.16 -9.18
CA GLU A 72 4.24 -32.78 -7.90
C GLU A 72 3.69 -31.45 -7.35
N ARG A 73 3.11 -30.61 -8.21
CA ARG A 73 2.59 -29.30 -7.81
C ARG A 73 1.18 -29.35 -7.23
N ILE A 74 0.41 -30.37 -7.60
CA ILE A 74 -0.95 -30.57 -7.08
C ILE A 74 -0.84 -30.97 -5.61
N GLY A 75 -1.63 -30.32 -4.75
CA GLY A 75 -1.58 -30.49 -3.30
C GLY A 75 -0.60 -29.55 -2.57
N GLU A 76 0.25 -28.78 -3.28
CA GLU A 76 1.11 -27.79 -2.61
C GLU A 76 0.25 -26.73 -1.93
N LYS A 77 0.56 -26.44 -0.66
CA LYS A 77 -0.15 -25.48 0.19
C LYS A 77 0.70 -24.27 0.50
N LYS A 78 0.07 -23.09 0.53
CA LYS A 78 0.73 -21.85 0.91
C LYS A 78 -0.26 -20.88 1.54
N VAL A 79 0.16 -20.21 2.62
CA VAL A 79 -0.58 -19.09 3.20
C VAL A 79 -0.43 -17.88 2.29
N MET A 80 -1.56 -17.36 1.82
CA MET A 80 -1.64 -16.16 1.00
C MET A 80 -1.54 -14.90 1.88
N ASN A 81 -1.31 -13.74 1.26
CA ASN A 81 -1.18 -12.46 1.96
C ASN A 81 -2.48 -12.04 2.65
N ASN A 82 -3.62 -12.62 2.27
CA ASN A 82 -4.89 -12.48 2.97
C ASN A 82 -5.03 -13.46 4.16
N GLY A 83 -3.96 -14.12 4.60
CA GLY A 83 -3.95 -15.01 5.76
C GLY A 83 -4.58 -16.38 5.56
N LEU A 84 -5.24 -16.64 4.41
CA LEU A 84 -5.84 -17.93 4.11
C LEU A 84 -4.83 -18.88 3.48
N THR A 85 -4.85 -20.14 3.89
CA THR A 85 -4.12 -21.20 3.16
C THR A 85 -4.81 -21.48 1.83
N ALA A 86 -4.05 -21.56 0.75
CA ALA A 86 -4.52 -22.05 -0.53
C ALA A 86 -3.72 -23.29 -0.97
N GLU A 87 -4.42 -24.25 -1.55
CA GLU A 87 -3.90 -25.50 -2.10
C GLU A 87 -3.98 -25.47 -3.63
N VAL A 88 -2.91 -25.89 -4.32
CA VAL A 88 -2.94 -26.07 -5.78
C VAL A 88 -3.77 -27.30 -6.11
N ILE A 89 -4.93 -27.12 -6.73
CA ILE A 89 -5.83 -28.23 -7.10
C ILE A 89 -5.71 -28.64 -8.57
N GLU A 90 -5.16 -27.77 -9.41
CA GLU A 90 -4.87 -28.12 -10.80
C GLU A 90 -3.67 -27.30 -11.30
N TYR A 91 -2.68 -27.97 -11.87
CA TYR A 91 -1.52 -27.30 -12.44
C TYR A 91 -1.49 -27.53 -13.95
N ARG A 92 -1.68 -26.49 -14.75
CA ARG A 92 -1.59 -26.58 -16.23
C ARG A 92 -0.31 -25.92 -16.75
N GLY A 93 0.35 -25.11 -15.94
CA GLY A 93 1.68 -24.56 -16.16
C GLY A 93 2.01 -23.46 -15.16
N SER A 94 3.23 -22.93 -15.20
CA SER A 94 3.69 -21.91 -14.23
C SER A 94 2.93 -20.58 -14.28
N HIS A 95 2.09 -20.38 -15.29
CA HIS A 95 1.26 -19.19 -15.47
C HIS A 95 -0.23 -19.49 -15.46
N ASP A 96 -0.62 -20.77 -15.33
CA ASP A 96 -2.01 -21.19 -15.33
C ASP A 96 -2.19 -22.38 -14.39
N MET A 97 -2.75 -22.10 -13.22
CA MET A 97 -3.13 -23.10 -12.24
C MET A 97 -4.40 -22.68 -11.49
N ASP A 98 -5.09 -23.66 -10.94
CA ASP A 98 -6.22 -23.46 -10.05
C ASP A 98 -5.77 -23.71 -8.62
N ILE A 99 -6.26 -22.88 -7.71
CA ILE A 99 -6.08 -23.05 -6.27
C ILE A 99 -7.44 -23.07 -5.57
N LEU A 100 -7.48 -23.76 -4.44
CA LEU A 100 -8.60 -23.79 -3.51
C LEU A 100 -8.12 -23.22 -2.17
N PHE A 101 -8.78 -22.15 -1.72
CA PHE A 101 -8.60 -21.61 -0.37
C PHE A 101 -9.24 -22.55 0.65
N GLU A 102 -8.71 -22.55 1.88
CA GLU A 102 -9.17 -23.40 2.98
C GLU A 102 -10.63 -23.14 3.41
N ASP A 103 -11.18 -21.98 3.06
CA ASP A 103 -12.59 -21.62 3.24
C ASP A 103 -13.50 -22.07 2.09
N GLY A 104 -12.96 -22.80 1.11
CA GLY A 104 -13.67 -23.31 -0.06
C GLY A 104 -13.66 -22.37 -1.27
N GLY A 105 -13.07 -21.17 -1.19
CA GLY A 105 -12.94 -20.27 -2.32
C GLY A 105 -12.06 -20.85 -3.44
N LYS A 106 -12.55 -20.93 -4.68
CA LYS A 106 -11.75 -21.36 -5.84
C LYS A 106 -11.25 -20.19 -6.69
N ARG A 107 -9.95 -20.16 -7.02
CA ARG A 107 -9.34 -19.22 -7.99
C ARG A 107 -8.73 -19.98 -9.14
N THR A 108 -9.00 -19.54 -10.36
CA THR A 108 -8.51 -20.16 -11.59
C THR A 108 -7.58 -19.23 -12.36
N GLY A 109 -6.63 -19.77 -13.12
CA GLY A 109 -5.73 -18.96 -13.96
C GLY A 109 -4.69 -18.18 -13.17
N VAL A 110 -4.25 -18.73 -12.05
CA VAL A 110 -3.25 -18.16 -11.15
C VAL A 110 -1.83 -18.44 -11.67
N SER A 111 -0.87 -17.57 -11.38
CA SER A 111 0.54 -17.83 -11.66
C SER A 111 1.26 -18.52 -10.48
N TRP A 112 2.18 -19.43 -10.79
CA TRP A 112 3.04 -20.10 -9.80
C TRP A 112 3.86 -19.10 -8.97
N ARG A 113 4.31 -18.02 -9.63
CA ARG A 113 5.05 -16.93 -8.98
C ARG A 113 4.21 -16.28 -7.90
N ASP A 114 2.98 -15.87 -8.22
CA ASP A 114 2.08 -15.19 -7.28
C ASP A 114 1.72 -16.08 -6.10
N PHE A 115 1.56 -17.39 -6.34
CA PHE A 115 1.36 -18.37 -5.27
C PHE A 115 2.55 -18.47 -4.34
N CYS A 116 3.76 -18.59 -4.87
CA CYS A 116 4.97 -18.67 -4.05
C CYS A 116 5.15 -17.46 -3.13
N ILE A 117 4.80 -16.26 -3.61
CA ILE A 117 4.91 -15.01 -2.84
C ILE A 117 3.63 -14.66 -2.06
N GLY A 118 2.61 -15.53 -2.07
CA GLY A 118 1.33 -15.32 -1.38
C GLY A 118 0.42 -14.24 -1.99
N ASN A 119 0.72 -13.72 -3.17
CA ASN A 119 0.06 -12.54 -3.75
C ASN A 119 -1.19 -12.91 -4.58
N ILE A 120 -2.09 -13.72 -4.00
CA ILE A 120 -3.33 -14.13 -4.67
C ILE A 120 -4.51 -13.74 -3.81
N ALA A 121 -5.39 -12.91 -4.38
CA ALA A 121 -6.58 -12.45 -3.68
C ALA A 121 -7.65 -13.54 -3.64
N HIS A 122 -8.38 -13.60 -2.53
CA HIS A 122 -9.58 -14.44 -2.38
C HIS A 122 -10.56 -14.23 -3.56
N PRO A 123 -11.26 -15.26 -4.06
CA PRO A 123 -12.19 -15.13 -5.20
C PRO A 123 -13.33 -14.13 -5.02
N THR A 124 -13.73 -13.81 -3.78
CA THR A 124 -14.71 -12.74 -3.50
C THR A 124 -14.15 -11.32 -3.71
N ILE A 125 -12.84 -11.18 -3.93
CA ILE A 125 -12.15 -9.90 -4.20
C ILE A 125 -11.98 -9.72 -5.71
N HIS A 126 -12.74 -8.82 -6.33
CA HIS A 126 -12.57 -8.51 -7.77
C HIS A 126 -11.49 -7.40 -7.98
N GLY A 127 -10.60 -7.53 -8.97
CA GLY A 127 -9.71 -6.45 -9.44
C GLY A 127 -8.26 -6.83 -9.79
N GLY A 128 -7.67 -6.14 -10.79
CA GLY A 128 -6.24 -6.19 -11.15
C GLY A 128 -5.57 -4.80 -11.03
N ASN A 129 -4.27 -4.68 -11.35
CA ASN A 129 -3.61 -3.38 -11.50
C ASN A 129 -4.15 -2.70 -12.78
N VAL A 130 -5.21 -1.91 -12.64
CA VAL A 130 -5.94 -1.23 -13.73
C VAL A 130 -5.85 0.27 -13.49
N SER A 131 -5.60 1.06 -14.54
CA SER A 131 -5.54 2.53 -14.41
C SER A 131 -6.90 3.07 -13.97
N GLN A 132 -6.91 4.17 -13.20
CA GLN A 132 -8.17 4.82 -12.83
C GLN A 132 -8.92 5.29 -14.07
N ASN A 133 -8.21 5.85 -15.04
CA ASN A 133 -8.81 6.36 -16.26
C ASN A 133 -9.20 5.23 -17.23
N GLU A 134 -8.51 4.08 -17.21
CA GLU A 134 -8.97 2.85 -17.90
C GLU A 134 -10.33 2.39 -17.34
N LEU A 135 -10.52 2.43 -16.02
CA LEU A 135 -11.80 2.13 -15.39
C LEU A 135 -12.90 3.15 -15.73
N VAL A 136 -12.55 4.42 -15.96
CA VAL A 136 -13.51 5.44 -16.45
C VAL A 136 -13.96 5.10 -17.88
N LEU A 137 -13.03 4.71 -18.77
CA LEU A 137 -13.40 4.25 -20.11
C LEU A 137 -14.32 3.03 -20.03
N ARG A 138 -13.98 2.06 -19.17
CA ARG A 138 -14.78 0.85 -18.98
C ARG A 138 -16.19 1.18 -18.47
N PHE A 139 -16.33 2.08 -17.51
CA PHE A 139 -17.62 2.49 -16.94
C PHE A 139 -18.63 2.88 -18.03
N TYR A 140 -18.19 3.63 -19.05
CA TYR A 140 -19.07 4.04 -20.15
C TYR A 140 -19.20 3.00 -21.27
N LEU A 141 -18.13 2.28 -21.58
CA LEU A 141 -18.07 1.44 -22.78
C LEU A 141 -18.52 -0.01 -22.54
N GLU A 142 -18.59 -0.47 -21.28
CA GLU A 142 -19.00 -1.84 -20.94
C GLU A 142 -20.43 -2.13 -21.39
N SER A 143 -21.35 -1.18 -21.21
CA SER A 143 -22.74 -1.26 -21.69
C SER A 143 -22.84 -1.30 -23.23
N LEU A 144 -21.79 -0.84 -23.92
CA LEU A 144 -21.68 -0.89 -25.39
C LEU A 144 -20.98 -2.18 -25.88
N GLY A 145 -20.72 -3.13 -24.98
CA GLY A 145 -20.14 -4.44 -25.28
C GLY A 145 -18.62 -4.49 -25.27
N PHE A 146 -17.94 -3.46 -24.76
CA PHE A 146 -16.50 -3.48 -24.56
C PHE A 146 -16.13 -4.15 -23.26
N VAL A 147 -15.21 -5.09 -23.31
CA VAL A 147 -14.83 -5.88 -22.13
C VAL A 147 -13.34 -6.22 -22.18
N ARG A 148 -12.72 -6.31 -21.01
CA ARG A 148 -11.28 -6.58 -20.91
C ARG A 148 -10.92 -7.98 -21.44
N ILE A 149 -9.76 -8.07 -22.08
CA ILE A 149 -9.06 -9.32 -22.38
C ILE A 149 -7.80 -9.39 -21.52
N PRO A 150 -7.76 -10.23 -20.47
CA PRO A 150 -6.56 -10.36 -19.64
C PRO A 150 -5.39 -11.02 -20.40
N GLN A 151 -4.16 -10.68 -19.98
CA GLN A 151 -2.94 -11.27 -20.50
C GLN A 151 -2.93 -12.79 -20.29
N ARG A 152 -2.46 -13.55 -21.29
CA ARG A 152 -2.33 -15.03 -21.27
C ARG A 152 -3.61 -15.75 -20.82
N SER A 153 -4.77 -15.19 -21.15
CA SER A 153 -6.07 -15.79 -20.84
C SER A 153 -6.60 -16.63 -22.00
N LYS A 154 -7.50 -17.59 -21.73
CA LYS A 154 -8.26 -18.30 -22.79
C LYS A 154 -8.97 -17.36 -23.76
N ARG A 155 -9.30 -16.14 -23.32
CA ARG A 155 -9.92 -15.12 -24.18
C ARG A 155 -8.88 -14.49 -25.12
N SER A 156 -7.66 -14.26 -24.65
CA SER A 156 -6.52 -13.88 -25.47
C SER A 156 -6.23 -14.95 -26.52
N ASP A 157 -6.17 -16.22 -26.11
CA ASP A 157 -5.91 -17.35 -27.01
C ASP A 157 -7.00 -17.51 -28.07
N ARG A 158 -8.28 -17.43 -27.69
CA ARG A 158 -9.42 -17.52 -28.62
C ARG A 158 -9.43 -16.41 -29.66
N VAL A 159 -8.96 -15.22 -29.31
CA VAL A 159 -8.86 -14.09 -30.25
C VAL A 159 -7.58 -14.18 -31.10
N GLY A 160 -6.59 -14.98 -30.69
CA GLY A 160 -5.31 -15.12 -31.38
C GLY A 160 -4.27 -14.06 -30.99
N LEU A 161 -4.40 -13.46 -29.79
CA LEU A 161 -3.55 -12.35 -29.33
C LEU A 161 -2.17 -12.79 -28.82
N GLU A 162 -1.79 -14.06 -28.98
CA GLU A 162 -0.50 -14.61 -28.55
C GLU A 162 -0.18 -14.33 -27.06
N GLY A 163 -1.22 -14.42 -26.23
CA GLY A 163 -1.12 -14.14 -24.79
C GLY A 163 -1.00 -12.67 -24.43
N LYS A 164 -1.13 -11.72 -25.37
CA LYS A 164 -1.22 -10.28 -25.08
C LYS A 164 -2.59 -9.93 -24.52
N GLU A 165 -2.65 -8.91 -23.66
CA GLU A 165 -3.90 -8.36 -23.13
C GLU A 165 -4.50 -7.30 -24.05
N LEU A 166 -5.78 -6.96 -23.86
CA LEU A 166 -6.41 -5.74 -24.34
C LEU A 166 -7.24 -5.12 -23.21
N ASP A 167 -7.07 -3.82 -22.96
CA ASP A 167 -7.78 -3.15 -21.85
C ASP A 167 -9.30 -3.23 -22.04
N LEU A 168 -9.76 -2.93 -23.26
CA LEU A 168 -11.15 -3.08 -23.68
C LEU A 168 -11.23 -3.60 -25.11
N TYR A 169 -12.10 -4.60 -25.35
CA TYR A 169 -12.32 -5.18 -26.67
C TYR A 169 -13.81 -5.46 -26.91
N ASN A 170 -14.27 -5.11 -28.10
CA ASN A 170 -15.60 -5.44 -28.60
C ASN A 170 -15.46 -6.38 -29.80
N ASP A 171 -15.85 -7.64 -29.59
CA ASP A 171 -15.67 -8.69 -30.58
C ASP A 171 -16.56 -8.54 -31.83
N LYS A 172 -17.77 -8.00 -31.64
CA LYS A 172 -18.71 -7.77 -32.76
C LYS A 172 -18.21 -6.67 -33.68
N LEU A 173 -17.65 -5.61 -33.11
CA LEU A 173 -17.14 -4.47 -33.88
C LEU A 173 -15.70 -4.67 -34.37
N LYS A 174 -14.99 -5.67 -33.82
CA LYS A 174 -13.54 -5.85 -34.00
C LYS A 174 -12.78 -4.56 -33.68
N ILE A 175 -13.14 -3.93 -32.56
CA ILE A 175 -12.49 -2.71 -32.05
C ILE A 175 -11.87 -3.00 -30.70
N ALA A 176 -10.61 -2.59 -30.53
CA ALA A 176 -9.88 -2.64 -29.28
C ALA A 176 -9.51 -1.22 -28.82
N ILE A 177 -9.42 -1.03 -27.52
CA ILE A 177 -8.99 0.21 -26.88
C ILE A 177 -7.90 -0.11 -25.87
N GLU A 178 -6.89 0.75 -25.81
CA GLU A 178 -5.88 0.79 -24.77
C GLU A 178 -5.87 2.15 -24.09
N TYR A 179 -5.66 2.14 -22.78
CA TYR A 179 -5.31 3.31 -21.99
C TYR A 179 -3.81 3.26 -21.67
N ASP A 180 -3.03 4.06 -22.40
CA ASP A 180 -1.58 4.08 -22.26
C ASP A 180 -1.16 5.18 -21.28
N GLY A 181 -0.73 4.76 -20.09
CA GLY A 181 -0.19 5.68 -19.07
C GLY A 181 1.29 5.99 -19.29
N GLU A 182 1.69 7.25 -19.07
CA GLU A 182 3.05 7.75 -19.37
C GLU A 182 4.14 6.85 -18.78
N TYR A 183 4.02 6.54 -17.48
CA TYR A 183 5.00 5.72 -16.75
C TYR A 183 5.30 4.38 -17.43
N SER A 184 4.28 3.73 -18.01
CA SER A 184 4.43 2.40 -18.63
C SER A 184 4.86 2.46 -20.10
N HIS A 185 4.80 3.63 -20.73
CA HIS A 185 5.00 3.81 -22.18
C HIS A 185 6.12 4.81 -22.51
N THR A 186 6.99 5.12 -21.55
CA THR A 186 8.12 6.03 -21.74
C THR A 186 9.33 5.36 -22.39
N LYS A 187 9.68 4.08 -22.09
CA LYS A 187 10.72 3.28 -22.79
C LYS A 187 10.48 1.77 -22.64
N ASN A 188 10.82 0.97 -23.67
CA ASN A 188 10.88 -0.51 -23.66
C ASN A 188 9.56 -1.32 -23.71
N LYS A 189 8.42 -0.72 -24.07
CA LYS A 189 7.17 -1.49 -24.28
C LYS A 189 6.99 -1.82 -25.77
N ASP A 190 6.69 -3.09 -26.06
CA ASP A 190 6.42 -3.61 -27.41
C ASP A 190 5.01 -3.22 -27.89
N ASP A 191 4.78 -1.91 -28.03
CA ASP A 191 3.50 -1.37 -28.50
C ASP A 191 3.30 -1.65 -30.00
N GLU A 192 4.37 -1.56 -30.79
CA GLU A 192 4.34 -1.81 -32.24
C GLU A 192 4.13 -3.31 -32.57
N GLY A 193 4.71 -4.23 -31.79
CA GLY A 193 4.40 -5.66 -31.93
C GLY A 193 2.94 -5.96 -31.61
N LYS A 194 2.38 -5.30 -30.58
CA LYS A 194 0.94 -5.42 -30.26
C LYS A 194 0.08 -4.87 -31.39
N ASN A 195 0.43 -3.72 -31.97
CA ASN A 195 -0.26 -3.14 -33.14
C ASN A 195 -0.27 -4.12 -34.33
N LYS A 196 0.87 -4.75 -34.64
CA LYS A 196 0.97 -5.72 -35.74
C LYS A 196 0.08 -6.95 -35.51
N ILE A 197 0.04 -7.47 -34.29
CA ILE A 197 -0.80 -8.63 -33.94
C ILE A 197 -2.28 -8.29 -34.13
N VAL A 198 -2.75 -7.18 -33.54
CA VAL A 198 -4.17 -6.80 -33.65
C VAL A 198 -4.57 -6.46 -35.09
N GLU A 199 -3.69 -5.81 -35.86
CA GLU A 199 -3.93 -5.49 -37.27
C GLU A 199 -4.05 -6.77 -38.12
N LYS A 200 -3.17 -7.76 -37.91
CA LYS A 200 -3.24 -9.07 -38.58
C LYS A 200 -4.55 -9.80 -38.29
N LEU A 201 -5.14 -9.57 -37.11
CA LEU A 201 -6.43 -10.13 -36.70
C LEU A 201 -7.64 -9.32 -37.20
N GLY A 202 -7.42 -8.26 -37.99
CA GLY A 202 -8.46 -7.36 -38.48
C GLY A 202 -9.09 -6.50 -37.38
N ILE A 203 -8.42 -6.37 -36.23
CA ILE A 203 -8.90 -5.59 -35.08
C ILE A 203 -8.40 -4.15 -35.20
N LYS A 204 -9.33 -3.19 -35.16
CA LYS A 204 -9.01 -1.76 -35.15
C LYS A 204 -8.68 -1.34 -33.71
N LEU A 205 -7.40 -1.06 -33.46
CA LEU A 205 -6.92 -0.58 -32.16
C LEU A 205 -6.93 0.95 -32.09
N TYR A 206 -7.49 1.48 -31.01
CA TYR A 206 -7.49 2.90 -30.65
C TYR A 206 -6.80 3.08 -29.29
N ARG A 207 -5.93 4.09 -29.17
CA ARG A 207 -5.15 4.31 -27.95
C ARG A 207 -5.48 5.67 -27.35
N PHE A 208 -5.84 5.70 -26.08
CA PHE A 208 -5.94 6.92 -25.28
C PHE A 208 -4.63 7.08 -24.53
N ARG A 209 -3.82 8.09 -24.88
CA ARG A 209 -2.44 8.20 -24.42
C ARG A 209 -2.26 9.41 -23.54
N GLU A 210 -1.74 9.21 -22.34
CA GLU A 210 -1.30 10.30 -21.46
C GLU A 210 -0.17 11.11 -22.12
N PRO A 211 -0.01 12.40 -21.77
CA PRO A 211 1.11 13.19 -22.27
C PRO A 211 2.45 12.52 -21.89
N GLY A 212 3.45 12.63 -22.77
CA GLY A 212 4.78 12.05 -22.53
C GLY A 212 4.94 10.57 -22.90
N CYS A 213 3.88 9.88 -23.29
CA CYS A 213 4.00 8.55 -23.90
C CYS A 213 4.88 8.61 -25.18
N SER A 214 5.68 7.56 -25.41
CA SER A 214 6.47 7.45 -26.65
C SER A 214 5.59 7.52 -27.89
N GLY A 215 6.10 8.06 -29.00
CA GLY A 215 5.39 8.07 -30.27
C GLY A 215 5.08 6.65 -30.74
N VAL A 216 3.81 6.38 -31.08
CA VAL A 216 3.37 5.12 -31.66
C VAL A 216 2.53 5.42 -32.90
N SER A 217 2.72 4.64 -33.96
CA SER A 217 1.89 4.77 -35.15
C SER A 217 0.45 4.31 -34.89
N GLY A 218 -0.52 4.83 -35.66
CA GLY A 218 -1.91 4.38 -35.62
C GLY A 218 -2.92 5.39 -35.08
N ARG A 219 -4.05 4.88 -34.56
CA ARG A 219 -5.22 5.67 -34.15
C ARG A 219 -5.09 6.08 -32.70
N ASN A 220 -4.58 7.28 -32.46
CA ASN A 220 -4.27 7.78 -31.13
C ASN A 220 -5.15 8.99 -30.76
N TYR A 221 -5.67 8.99 -29.53
CA TYR A 221 -6.21 10.14 -28.84
C TYR A 221 -5.17 10.60 -27.81
N ILE A 222 -4.52 11.73 -28.08
CA ILE A 222 -3.48 12.28 -27.21
C ILE A 222 -4.15 13.19 -26.17
N LEU A 223 -3.97 12.86 -24.90
CA LEU A 223 -4.52 13.63 -23.79
C LEU A 223 -3.62 14.82 -23.47
N GLU A 224 -4.23 15.94 -23.10
CA GLU A 224 -3.50 17.14 -22.65
C GLU A 224 -2.90 16.96 -21.25
N ASP A 225 -3.51 16.12 -20.41
CA ASP A 225 -3.08 15.84 -19.06
C ASP A 225 -3.47 14.43 -18.59
N SER A 226 -2.76 13.93 -17.57
CA SER A 226 -2.97 12.60 -16.97
C SER A 226 -3.87 12.62 -15.72
N ARG A 227 -4.56 13.74 -15.43
CA ARG A 227 -5.41 13.82 -14.24
C ARG A 227 -6.59 12.86 -14.37
N PHE A 228 -7.03 12.36 -13.23
CA PHE A 228 -8.22 11.53 -13.14
C PHE A 228 -9.44 12.30 -13.65
N MET A 229 -10.19 11.71 -14.60
CA MET A 229 -11.37 12.34 -15.21
C MET A 229 -11.08 13.73 -15.81
N SER A 230 -9.98 13.87 -16.55
CA SER A 230 -9.66 15.14 -17.22
C SER A 230 -10.67 15.49 -18.31
N ALA A 231 -10.82 16.79 -18.58
CA ALA A 231 -11.69 17.27 -19.66
C ALA A 231 -11.21 16.78 -21.04
N SER A 232 -9.89 16.65 -21.22
CA SER A 232 -9.28 16.08 -22.43
C SER A 232 -9.68 14.61 -22.62
N LEU A 233 -9.69 13.81 -21.55
CA LEU A 233 -10.16 12.42 -21.60
C LEU A 233 -11.64 12.34 -21.96
N GLU A 234 -12.48 13.18 -21.35
CA GLU A 234 -13.91 13.24 -21.67
C GLU A 234 -14.15 13.60 -23.14
N CYS A 235 -13.45 14.61 -23.65
CA CYS A 235 -13.54 15.04 -25.04
C CYS A 235 -13.10 13.95 -26.03
N CYS A 236 -11.98 13.27 -25.74
CA CYS A 236 -11.52 12.15 -26.55
C CYS A 236 -12.52 11.00 -26.56
N LEU A 237 -13.09 10.65 -25.39
CA LEU A 237 -14.07 9.56 -25.27
C LEU A 237 -15.36 9.89 -26.03
N LYS A 238 -15.85 11.13 -25.92
CA LYS A 238 -16.99 11.63 -26.71
C LYS A 238 -16.74 11.51 -28.20
N SER A 239 -15.56 11.96 -28.65
CA SER A 239 -15.17 11.89 -30.05
C SER A 239 -15.06 10.44 -30.54
N PHE A 240 -14.51 9.53 -29.75
CA PHE A 240 -14.51 8.10 -30.06
C PHE A 240 -15.93 7.54 -30.21
N VAL A 241 -16.82 7.80 -29.25
CA VAL A 241 -18.20 7.29 -29.30
C VAL A 241 -18.97 7.83 -30.50
N ARG A 242 -18.87 9.14 -30.76
CA ARG A 242 -19.53 9.79 -31.89
C ARG A 242 -18.95 9.35 -33.24
N ASP A 243 -17.63 9.45 -33.39
CA ASP A 243 -16.99 9.38 -34.69
C ASP A 243 -16.65 7.94 -35.09
N VAL A 244 -16.36 7.07 -34.12
CA VAL A 244 -16.00 5.66 -34.37
C VAL A 244 -17.19 4.75 -34.15
N LEU A 245 -17.90 4.85 -33.02
CA LEU A 245 -19.02 3.96 -32.72
C LEU A 245 -20.34 4.42 -33.36
N LYS A 246 -20.38 5.65 -33.91
CA LYS A 246 -21.58 6.27 -34.51
C LYS A 246 -22.76 6.26 -33.55
N LYS A 247 -22.50 6.55 -32.26
CA LYS A 247 -23.50 6.64 -31.19
C LYS A 247 -23.57 8.07 -30.64
N ASP A 248 -24.71 8.41 -30.05
CA ASP A 248 -24.85 9.66 -29.31
C ASP A 248 -23.85 9.70 -28.16
N ASP A 249 -23.04 10.75 -28.08
CA ASP A 249 -22.02 10.94 -27.05
C ASP A 249 -22.54 11.70 -25.83
N LYS A 250 -23.76 12.24 -25.87
CA LYS A 250 -24.37 13.00 -24.75
C LYS A 250 -24.52 12.22 -23.45
N PHE A 251 -24.53 10.88 -23.51
CA PHE A 251 -24.56 10.07 -22.28
C PHE A 251 -23.24 10.14 -21.50
N ILE A 252 -22.14 10.53 -22.14
CA ILE A 252 -20.85 10.77 -21.49
C ILE A 252 -20.89 12.15 -20.85
N ASN A 253 -20.87 12.20 -19.51
CA ASN A 253 -20.78 13.44 -18.78
C ASN A 253 -20.10 13.21 -17.44
N PHE A 254 -18.80 13.52 -17.37
CA PHE A 254 -17.99 13.19 -16.20
C PHE A 254 -18.40 13.95 -14.95
N GLU A 255 -18.85 15.20 -15.07
CA GLU A 255 -19.28 15.97 -13.90
C GLU A 255 -20.62 15.46 -13.35
N LYS A 256 -21.57 15.15 -14.24
CA LYS A 256 -22.86 14.54 -13.87
C LYS A 256 -22.67 13.18 -13.20
N ASP A 257 -21.78 12.35 -13.76
CA ASP A 257 -21.57 10.96 -13.31
C ASP A 257 -20.44 10.83 -12.28
N LYS A 258 -19.88 11.95 -11.79
CA LYS A 258 -18.69 11.99 -10.93
C LYS A 258 -18.76 11.08 -9.72
N ARG A 259 -19.92 11.02 -9.05
CA ARG A 259 -20.13 10.19 -7.86
C ARG A 259 -20.10 8.71 -8.22
N THR A 260 -20.86 8.30 -9.25
CA THR A 260 -20.99 6.90 -9.66
C THR A 260 -19.71 6.38 -10.32
N ILE A 261 -19.00 7.22 -11.09
CA ILE A 261 -17.67 6.90 -11.62
C ILE A 261 -16.69 6.65 -10.47
N LYS A 262 -16.62 7.54 -9.47
CA LYS A 262 -15.71 7.34 -8.32
C LYS A 262 -16.03 6.07 -7.55
N GLU A 263 -17.31 5.76 -7.37
CA GLU A 263 -17.75 4.52 -6.73
C GLU A 263 -17.38 3.28 -7.56
N TYR A 264 -17.65 3.29 -8.86
CA TYR A 264 -17.27 2.21 -9.78
C TYR A 264 -15.76 1.99 -9.79
N VAL A 265 -14.97 3.07 -9.95
CA VAL A 265 -13.50 3.02 -9.91
C VAL A 265 -13.03 2.49 -8.56
N SER A 266 -13.60 2.94 -7.44
CA SER A 266 -13.23 2.43 -6.11
C SER A 266 -13.51 0.93 -5.98
N ASN A 267 -14.66 0.46 -6.47
CA ASN A 267 -15.07 -0.95 -6.37
C ASN A 267 -14.28 -1.87 -7.32
N ASN A 268 -13.78 -1.35 -8.44
CA ASN A 268 -13.06 -2.12 -9.47
C ASN A 268 -11.54 -1.94 -9.45
N LYS A 269 -11.04 -0.93 -8.75
CA LYS A 269 -9.64 -0.81 -8.34
C LYS A 269 -9.41 -1.79 -7.19
N ARG A 270 -8.14 -2.11 -6.88
CA ARG A 270 -7.66 -3.08 -5.86
C ARG A 270 -8.07 -2.76 -4.40
N ALA A 271 -9.31 -2.34 -4.14
CA ALA A 271 -9.81 -1.84 -2.87
C ALA A 271 -10.15 -2.93 -1.86
N THR A 272 -10.09 -4.22 -2.21
CA THR A 272 -10.37 -5.34 -1.29
C THR A 272 -9.21 -6.34 -1.18
N ILE A 273 -8.01 -6.05 -1.70
CA ILE A 273 -6.86 -6.99 -1.65
C ILE A 273 -6.51 -7.44 -0.23
N HIS A 274 -6.79 -6.60 0.76
CA HIS A 274 -6.52 -6.84 2.17
C HIS A 274 -7.72 -7.44 2.92
N LEU A 275 -8.85 -7.69 2.26
CA LEU A 275 -9.97 -8.38 2.89
C LEU A 275 -9.50 -9.78 3.31
N TYR A 276 -9.82 -10.15 4.55
CA TYR A 276 -9.35 -11.33 5.30
C TYR A 276 -7.88 -11.28 5.76
N GLU A 277 -7.10 -10.24 5.44
CA GLU A 277 -5.72 -10.12 5.94
C GLU A 277 -5.70 -10.24 7.46
N LYS A 278 -4.87 -11.15 7.96
CA LYS A 278 -4.62 -11.37 9.39
C LYS A 278 -3.28 -10.82 9.77
N LYS A 279 -3.20 -10.16 10.92
CA LYS A 279 -1.94 -9.64 11.44
C LYS A 279 -1.95 -9.55 12.96
N LYS A 280 -0.80 -9.88 13.57
CA LYS A 280 -0.52 -9.62 14.97
C LYS A 280 -0.27 -8.12 15.18
N MET A 281 -1.10 -7.48 15.99
CA MET A 281 -0.98 -6.07 16.38
C MET A 281 0.13 -5.89 17.42
N ASN A 282 0.54 -4.64 17.67
CA ASN A 282 1.61 -4.30 18.61
C ASN A 282 1.27 -4.67 20.05
N ASN A 283 -0.01 -4.81 20.38
CA ASN A 283 -0.50 -5.31 21.68
C ASN A 283 -0.45 -6.85 21.81
N GLY A 284 0.03 -7.56 20.78
CA GLY A 284 0.17 -9.01 20.78
C GLY A 284 -1.05 -9.77 20.26
N MET A 285 -2.20 -9.13 20.06
CA MET A 285 -3.42 -9.79 19.59
C MET A 285 -3.44 -9.91 18.07
N VAL A 286 -4.02 -10.99 17.55
CA VAL A 286 -4.28 -11.13 16.10
C VAL A 286 -5.60 -10.44 15.74
N ALA A 287 -5.61 -9.70 14.63
CA ALA A 287 -6.81 -9.15 14.03
C ALA A 287 -6.94 -9.53 12.55
N GLU A 288 -8.17 -9.70 12.08
CA GLU A 288 -8.58 -10.04 10.72
C GLU A 288 -9.42 -8.93 10.09
N ILE A 289 -9.17 -8.56 8.83
CA ILE A 289 -10.03 -7.62 8.09
C ILE A 289 -11.30 -8.31 7.60
N ILE A 290 -12.42 -8.14 8.30
CA ILE A 290 -13.71 -8.77 7.96
C ILE A 290 -14.57 -7.97 6.96
N LYS A 291 -14.29 -6.67 6.80
CA LYS A 291 -14.97 -5.81 5.82
C LYS A 291 -14.05 -4.70 5.32
N MET A 292 -14.08 -4.42 4.03
CA MET A 292 -13.27 -3.37 3.43
C MET A 292 -14.04 -2.68 2.30
N SER A 293 -14.28 -1.38 2.45
CA SER A 293 -14.83 -0.53 1.38
C SER A 293 -13.75 0.31 0.69
N SER A 294 -12.63 0.56 1.39
CA SER A 294 -11.40 1.15 0.85
C SER A 294 -10.24 0.96 1.84
N CYS A 295 -9.00 1.25 1.44
CA CYS A 295 -7.86 1.25 2.38
C CYS A 295 -8.01 2.25 3.54
N ARG A 296 -8.92 3.22 3.44
CA ARG A 296 -9.23 4.18 4.51
C ARG A 296 -10.36 3.74 5.42
N ASN A 297 -11.12 2.72 5.02
CA ASN A 297 -12.31 2.27 5.72
C ASN A 297 -12.36 0.74 5.69
N ILE A 298 -11.77 0.16 6.73
CA ILE A 298 -11.78 -1.27 7.01
C ILE A 298 -12.44 -1.52 8.36
N THR A 299 -13.03 -2.69 8.50
CA THR A 299 -13.51 -3.24 9.78
C THR A 299 -12.68 -4.46 10.08
N VAL A 300 -12.08 -4.49 11.26
CA VAL A 300 -11.27 -5.61 11.74
C VAL A 300 -11.97 -6.29 12.90
N GLN A 301 -11.81 -7.61 13.00
CA GLN A 301 -12.20 -8.40 14.16
C GLN A 301 -10.93 -8.97 14.81
N PHE A 302 -10.79 -8.78 16.10
CA PHE A 302 -9.71 -9.35 16.90
C PHE A 302 -10.04 -10.80 17.30
N GLU A 303 -9.03 -11.57 17.68
CA GLU A 303 -9.17 -12.97 18.10
C GLU A 303 -10.05 -13.18 19.35
N ASP A 304 -10.24 -12.14 20.16
CA ASP A 304 -11.19 -12.12 21.29
C ASP A 304 -12.63 -11.77 20.86
N GLY A 305 -12.86 -11.56 19.56
CA GLY A 305 -14.15 -11.25 18.97
C GLY A 305 -14.46 -9.76 18.84
N GLU A 306 -13.64 -8.85 19.40
CA GLU A 306 -13.91 -7.42 19.34
C GLU A 306 -13.76 -6.84 17.92
N ILE A 307 -14.65 -5.90 17.56
CA ILE A 307 -14.71 -5.33 16.22
C ILE A 307 -14.33 -3.85 16.24
N VAL A 308 -13.35 -3.47 15.40
CA VAL A 308 -12.83 -2.09 15.31
C VAL A 308 -12.89 -1.59 13.87
N LYS A 309 -13.43 -0.38 13.67
CA LYS A 309 -13.32 0.33 12.38
C LYS A 309 -12.03 1.13 12.33
N THR A 310 -11.25 0.97 11.27
CA THR A 310 -9.94 1.63 11.12
C THR A 310 -9.56 1.80 9.65
N ARG A 311 -8.30 2.14 9.39
CA ARG A 311 -7.69 2.20 8.05
C ARG A 311 -6.59 1.15 7.92
N TRP A 312 -6.37 0.66 6.71
CA TRP A 312 -5.41 -0.40 6.42
C TRP A 312 -3.98 -0.04 6.85
N GLU A 313 -3.54 1.21 6.70
CA GLU A 313 -2.21 1.64 7.15
C GLU A 313 -1.95 1.37 8.65
N ARG A 314 -2.97 1.59 9.50
CA ARG A 314 -2.84 1.30 10.94
C ARG A 314 -2.81 -0.19 11.19
N PHE A 315 -3.60 -0.96 10.43
CA PHE A 315 -3.57 -2.41 10.47
C PHE A 315 -2.19 -2.93 10.04
N SER A 316 -1.68 -2.54 8.89
CA SER A 316 -0.42 -3.03 8.32
C SER A 316 0.81 -2.68 9.17
N THR A 317 0.76 -1.57 9.92
CA THR A 317 1.79 -1.18 10.89
C THR A 317 1.60 -1.79 12.29
N GLY A 318 0.54 -2.58 12.51
CA GLY A 318 0.24 -3.21 13.81
C GLY A 318 -0.34 -2.25 14.86
N SER A 319 -0.72 -1.03 14.47
CA SER A 319 -1.11 0.07 15.36
C SER A 319 -2.63 0.15 15.63
N VAL A 320 -3.35 -0.96 15.47
CA VAL A 320 -4.77 -1.06 15.83
C VAL A 320 -4.86 -1.68 17.22
N ALA A 321 -5.51 -0.99 18.14
CA ALA A 321 -5.77 -1.47 19.49
C ALA A 321 -7.26 -1.74 19.66
N VAL A 322 -7.61 -2.72 20.50
CA VAL A 322 -8.97 -2.91 20.98
C VAL A 322 -9.30 -1.88 22.06
N PRO A 323 -10.52 -1.30 22.09
CA PRO A 323 -10.95 -0.43 23.18
C PRO A 323 -10.76 -1.08 24.57
N SER A 324 -11.01 -2.40 24.69
CA SER A 324 -10.89 -3.09 25.98
C SER A 324 -9.45 -3.23 26.50
N CYS A 325 -8.43 -3.23 25.64
CA CYS A 325 -7.04 -3.27 26.13
C CYS A 325 -6.68 -1.95 26.81
N TYR A 326 -7.20 -0.85 26.29
CA TYR A 326 -7.09 0.44 26.95
C TYR A 326 -7.85 0.43 28.28
N ALA A 327 -9.05 -0.16 28.31
CA ALA A 327 -9.82 -0.29 29.54
C ALA A 327 -9.13 -1.15 30.61
N ARG A 328 -8.64 -2.33 30.26
CA ARG A 328 -7.90 -3.21 31.16
C ARG A 328 -6.66 -2.57 31.76
N ASN A 329 -6.00 -1.69 31.01
CA ASN A 329 -4.77 -1.04 31.46
C ASN A 329 -4.99 0.15 32.39
N HIS A 330 -6.20 0.74 32.40
CA HIS A 330 -6.46 2.01 33.08
C HIS A 330 -7.59 1.99 34.11
N ILE A 331 -8.48 0.97 34.09
CA ILE A 331 -9.45 0.80 35.18
C ILE A 331 -8.69 0.52 36.48
N GLY A 332 -9.03 1.25 37.53
CA GLY A 332 -8.37 1.20 38.84
C GLY A 332 -7.18 2.15 38.99
N ASP A 333 -6.76 2.85 37.93
CA ASP A 333 -5.74 3.90 38.05
C ASP A 333 -6.21 4.98 39.03
N LYS A 334 -5.33 5.40 39.93
CA LYS A 334 -5.60 6.41 40.97
C LYS A 334 -4.70 7.61 40.80
N LYS A 335 -5.27 8.80 40.96
CA LYS A 335 -4.52 10.05 40.93
C LYS A 335 -5.21 11.17 41.71
N ILE A 336 -4.41 11.89 42.50
CA ILE A 336 -4.81 13.16 43.11
C ILE A 336 -5.08 14.19 42.01
N GLN A 337 -6.30 14.72 41.99
CA GLN A 337 -6.71 15.78 41.08
C GLN A 337 -6.45 17.14 41.74
N ASN A 338 -5.83 18.05 40.98
CA ASN A 338 -5.41 19.37 41.45
C ASN A 338 -6.60 20.22 41.91
N ARG A 339 -7.78 20.00 41.32
CA ARG A 339 -9.02 20.68 41.70
C ARG A 339 -9.70 19.95 42.85
N GLY A 340 -9.49 20.44 44.07
CA GLY A 340 -10.05 19.85 45.29
C GLY A 340 -9.05 19.03 46.10
N ASN A 341 -7.84 18.79 45.56
CA ASN A 341 -6.77 18.03 46.21
C ASN A 341 -7.26 16.67 46.73
N GLU A 342 -8.02 15.98 45.90
CA GLU A 342 -8.70 14.73 46.24
C GLU A 342 -8.30 13.64 45.23
N GLU A 343 -8.15 12.40 45.71
CA GLU A 343 -7.89 11.25 44.85
C GLU A 343 -9.13 10.87 44.05
N ALA A 344 -8.93 10.63 42.75
CA ALA A 344 -9.91 10.03 41.88
C ALA A 344 -9.39 8.69 41.35
N GLU A 345 -10.30 7.74 41.18
CA GLU A 345 -10.05 6.40 40.61
C GLU A 345 -10.82 6.26 39.29
N ILE A 346 -10.18 5.72 38.25
CA ILE A 346 -10.86 5.39 37.00
C ILE A 346 -11.71 4.13 37.21
N ILE A 347 -13.03 4.23 36.99
CA ILE A 347 -13.98 3.12 37.22
C ILE A 347 -14.58 2.55 35.93
N GLU A 348 -14.48 3.28 34.81
CA GLU A 348 -14.94 2.83 33.49
C GLU A 348 -14.07 3.49 32.43
N VAL A 349 -13.74 2.74 31.38
CA VAL A 349 -12.93 3.23 30.27
C VAL A 349 -13.52 2.70 28.97
N LYS A 350 -13.87 3.60 28.06
CA LYS A 350 -14.26 3.24 26.69
C LYS A 350 -13.10 3.41 25.73
N ASP A 351 -12.41 4.55 25.81
CA ASP A 351 -11.16 4.84 25.13
C ASP A 351 -10.43 6.00 25.83
N ALA A 352 -9.30 6.45 25.29
CA ALA A 352 -8.47 7.51 25.86
C ALA A 352 -9.18 8.86 26.05
N ASN A 353 -10.26 9.11 25.31
CA ASN A 353 -11.05 10.33 25.42
C ASN A 353 -12.31 10.19 26.27
N HIS A 354 -12.69 8.96 26.62
CA HIS A 354 -13.96 8.65 27.29
C HIS A 354 -13.71 7.70 28.47
N ILE A 355 -13.28 8.27 29.59
CA ILE A 355 -13.17 7.60 30.90
C ILE A 355 -14.19 8.15 31.89
N THR A 356 -14.56 7.33 32.88
CA THR A 356 -15.34 7.73 34.05
C THR A 356 -14.47 7.58 35.29
N VAL A 357 -14.46 8.61 36.13
CA VAL A 357 -13.73 8.60 37.40
C VAL A 357 -14.65 8.77 38.60
N LYS A 358 -14.26 8.18 39.73
CA LYS A 358 -14.91 8.29 41.03
C LYS A 358 -13.96 8.94 42.03
N PHE A 359 -14.38 10.02 42.66
CA PHE A 359 -13.66 10.65 43.77
C PHE A 359 -13.86 9.86 45.07
N LYS A 360 -12.98 10.06 46.04
CA LYS A 360 -13.01 9.37 47.34
C LYS A 360 -14.34 9.54 48.08
N ASP A 361 -14.97 10.71 47.98
CA ASP A 361 -16.30 10.97 48.57
C ASP A 361 -17.48 10.29 47.83
N GLY A 362 -17.22 9.58 46.74
CA GLY A 362 -18.23 8.89 45.93
C GLY A 362 -18.72 9.66 44.71
N THR A 363 -18.30 10.92 44.50
CA THR A 363 -18.69 11.71 43.33
C THR A 363 -18.20 11.08 42.03
N ILE A 364 -19.08 10.93 41.04
CA ILE A 364 -18.74 10.33 39.74
C ILE A 364 -18.70 11.40 38.65
N VAL A 365 -17.59 11.43 37.90
CA VAL A 365 -17.39 12.33 36.76
C VAL A 365 -17.16 11.49 35.51
N LYS A 366 -18.15 11.50 34.61
CA LYS A 366 -18.14 10.74 33.36
C LYS A 366 -17.55 11.54 32.21
N ASP A 367 -17.15 10.83 31.17
CA ASP A 367 -16.77 11.39 29.88
C ASP A 367 -15.63 12.40 29.98
N ARG A 368 -14.48 11.90 30.45
CA ARG A 368 -13.24 12.67 30.57
C ARG A 368 -12.15 12.03 29.74
N LYS A 369 -11.12 12.80 29.41
CA LYS A 369 -9.91 12.27 28.79
C LYS A 369 -9.01 11.69 29.87
N TYR A 370 -8.36 10.57 29.55
CA TYR A 370 -7.31 10.02 30.40
C TYR A 370 -6.12 10.99 30.54
N GLU A 371 -5.82 11.76 29.50
CA GLU A 371 -4.82 12.83 29.56
C GLU A 371 -5.11 13.85 30.69
N ASP A 372 -6.38 14.26 30.84
CA ASP A 372 -6.78 15.16 31.92
C ASP A 372 -6.60 14.49 33.29
N PHE A 373 -6.90 13.19 33.39
CA PHE A 373 -6.70 12.42 34.61
C PHE A 373 -5.22 12.40 35.02
N ILE A 374 -4.31 12.04 34.11
CA ILE A 374 -2.87 11.95 34.39
C ILE A 374 -2.23 13.31 34.67
N HIS A 375 -2.84 14.41 34.24
CA HIS A 375 -2.40 15.77 34.59
C HIS A 375 -3.05 16.31 35.87
N GLY A 376 -3.96 15.56 36.50
CA GLY A 376 -4.68 16.01 37.68
C GLY A 376 -5.71 17.10 37.37
N ALA A 377 -6.19 17.18 36.13
CA ALA A 377 -7.05 18.25 35.63
C ALA A 377 -8.55 17.95 35.73
N ILE A 378 -8.96 16.78 36.24
CA ILE A 378 -10.38 16.46 36.39
C ILE A 378 -10.97 17.27 37.56
N GLY A 379 -11.87 18.18 37.22
CA GLY A 379 -12.62 18.97 38.19
C GLY A 379 -13.84 18.23 38.72
N LYS A 380 -13.97 18.20 40.05
CA LYS A 380 -15.20 17.80 40.74
C LYS A 380 -16.30 18.86 40.53
N PRO A 381 -17.54 18.47 40.17
CA PRO A 381 -18.66 19.40 40.07
C PRO A 381 -18.89 20.16 41.39
N GLY A 382 -19.25 21.43 41.31
CA GLY A 382 -19.54 22.25 42.50
C GLY A 382 -18.34 22.91 43.18
N ILE A 383 -17.08 22.63 42.77
CA ILE A 383 -15.90 23.39 43.22
C ILE A 383 -15.64 24.56 42.26
N PRO A 384 -15.78 25.83 42.69
CA PRO A 384 -15.46 26.99 41.85
C PRO A 384 -14.00 26.99 41.41
N GLN A 385 -13.69 27.55 40.24
CA GLN A 385 -12.31 27.70 39.76
C GLN A 385 -11.47 28.49 40.79
N LEU A 386 -10.55 27.81 41.49
CA LEU A 386 -9.54 28.47 42.31
C LEU A 386 -8.55 29.23 41.41
N ARG A 387 -8.84 30.50 41.10
CA ARG A 387 -7.88 31.49 40.56
C ARG A 387 -6.74 31.85 41.56
N ARG A 388 -6.36 30.94 42.47
CA ARG A 388 -5.76 31.29 43.78
C ARG A 388 -4.35 30.77 44.08
N THR A 389 -3.57 30.32 43.09
CA THR A 389 -2.19 29.86 43.33
C THR A 389 -1.12 30.92 43.03
N LEU A 390 -1.12 31.54 41.84
CA LEU A 390 -0.06 32.49 41.44
C LEU A 390 0.00 33.80 42.25
N LYS A 391 -1.14 34.26 42.80
CA LYS A 391 -1.19 35.52 43.56
C LYS A 391 -0.48 35.40 44.91
N ASN A 392 -0.60 34.25 45.59
CA ASN A 392 -0.04 34.06 46.92
C ASN A 392 1.47 33.79 46.89
N GLU A 393 1.96 33.14 45.83
CA GLU A 393 3.40 32.88 45.66
C GLU A 393 4.19 34.14 45.26
N ARG A 394 3.58 35.07 44.52
CA ARG A 394 4.27 36.24 43.96
C ARG A 394 4.18 37.50 44.82
N LEU A 395 3.12 37.62 45.62
CA LEU A 395 3.01 38.71 46.58
C LEU A 395 4.15 38.62 47.60
N TRP A 396 4.78 39.74 47.93
CA TRP A 396 5.93 39.85 48.83
C TRP A 396 7.26 39.31 48.31
N THR A 397 7.32 38.82 47.07
CA THR A 397 8.60 38.44 46.44
C THR A 397 9.54 39.66 46.34
N GLU A 398 10.81 39.46 46.69
CA GLU A 398 11.88 40.47 46.61
C GLU A 398 12.82 40.21 45.44
N LYS A 399 13.38 41.28 44.86
CA LYS A 399 14.40 41.19 43.81
C LYS A 399 15.30 42.44 43.80
N ILE A 400 16.55 42.27 43.39
CA ILE A 400 17.44 43.38 43.02
C ILE A 400 17.15 43.77 41.56
N MET A 401 16.84 45.05 41.34
CA MET A 401 16.57 45.63 40.01
C MET A 401 17.88 46.00 39.31
N ARG A 402 17.82 46.27 38.00
CA ARG A 402 19.00 46.61 37.18
C ARG A 402 19.71 47.89 37.65
N ASN A 403 19.00 48.78 38.33
CA ASN A 403 19.57 49.97 38.96
C ASN A 403 20.25 49.68 40.32
N GLY A 404 20.40 48.40 40.71
CA GLY A 404 21.04 47.97 41.95
C GLY A 404 20.14 48.01 43.19
N MET A 405 18.91 48.53 43.09
CA MET A 405 18.01 48.69 44.24
C MET A 405 17.18 47.43 44.50
N LYS A 406 16.95 47.09 45.77
CA LYS A 406 16.01 46.03 46.15
C LYS A 406 14.57 46.53 45.98
N ALA A 407 13.68 45.67 45.52
CA ALA A 407 12.26 45.96 45.42
C ALA A 407 11.39 44.73 45.76
N LYS A 408 10.19 44.98 46.29
CA LYS A 408 9.23 43.97 46.77
C LYS A 408 7.86 44.17 46.14
N ILE A 409 7.21 43.09 45.70
CA ILE A 409 5.81 43.15 45.25
C ILE A 409 4.90 43.35 46.47
N VAL A 410 4.15 44.45 46.54
CA VAL A 410 3.27 44.78 47.67
C VAL A 410 1.78 44.67 47.34
N ARG A 411 1.43 44.65 46.05
CA ARG A 411 0.09 44.31 45.55
C ARG A 411 0.20 43.45 44.30
N TYR A 412 -0.64 42.43 44.19
CA TYR A 412 -0.75 41.59 43.00
C TYR A 412 -2.21 41.48 42.56
N GLY A 413 -2.58 42.21 41.51
CA GLY A 413 -3.88 42.12 40.85
C GLY A 413 -3.89 41.03 39.78
N SER A 414 -2.92 41.10 38.85
CA SER A 414 -2.71 40.11 37.80
C SER A 414 -1.24 40.09 37.35
N ALA A 415 -0.85 39.20 36.42
CA ALA A 415 0.51 39.21 35.86
C ALA A 415 0.85 40.53 35.13
N ASN A 416 -0.16 41.29 34.71
CA ASN A 416 0.01 42.58 34.04
C ASN A 416 -0.22 43.79 34.97
N ASP A 417 -0.57 43.54 36.23
CA ASP A 417 -0.93 44.58 37.19
C ASP A 417 -0.46 44.23 38.61
N ILE A 418 0.74 44.70 38.93
CA ILE A 418 1.39 44.59 40.24
C ILE A 418 1.91 45.95 40.71
N ASP A 419 2.00 46.12 42.03
CA ASP A 419 2.65 47.29 42.63
C ASP A 419 3.90 46.85 43.38
N ILE A 420 4.97 47.65 43.25
CA ILE A 420 6.31 47.30 43.71
C ILE A 420 6.85 48.43 44.59
N LYS A 421 7.32 48.10 45.80
CA LYS A 421 7.98 49.02 46.73
C LYS A 421 9.50 48.81 46.68
N PHE A 422 10.24 49.88 46.38
CA PHE A 422 11.69 49.91 46.40
C PHE A 422 12.23 50.12 47.82
N SER A 423 13.50 49.76 48.04
CA SER A 423 14.18 49.89 49.33
C SER A 423 14.33 51.34 49.80
N ASN A 424 14.30 52.32 48.89
CA ASN A 424 14.26 53.76 49.22
C ASN A 424 12.85 54.25 49.64
N GLY A 425 11.85 53.36 49.66
CA GLY A 425 10.47 53.69 50.02
C GLY A 425 9.54 53.99 48.85
N THR A 426 10.05 54.24 47.65
CA THR A 426 9.22 54.57 46.48
C THR A 426 8.33 53.40 46.06
N ILE A 427 7.05 53.65 45.79
CA ILE A 427 6.10 52.66 45.28
C ILE A 427 5.77 52.97 43.82
N VAL A 428 5.91 51.97 42.95
CA VAL A 428 5.59 52.07 41.52
C VAL A 428 4.44 51.12 41.22
N MET A 429 3.34 51.67 40.74
CA MET A 429 2.09 50.94 40.51
C MET A 429 1.94 50.50 39.06
N HIS A 430 1.03 49.54 38.83
CA HIS A 430 0.61 49.08 37.50
C HIS A 430 1.77 48.60 36.61
N LYS A 431 2.63 47.75 37.19
CA LYS A 431 3.71 47.09 36.46
C LYS A 431 3.34 45.65 36.12
N THR A 432 4.10 45.08 35.19
CA THR A 432 3.96 43.66 34.84
C THR A 432 4.94 42.83 35.67
N TYR A 433 4.53 41.61 36.01
CA TYR A 433 5.38 40.64 36.70
C TYR A 433 6.62 40.27 35.88
N ALA A 434 6.52 40.27 34.54
CA ALA A 434 7.65 40.05 33.64
C ALA A 434 8.72 41.15 33.77
N ASN A 435 8.32 42.42 33.93
CA ASN A 435 9.26 43.52 34.16
C ASN A 435 9.94 43.41 35.52
N PHE A 436 9.21 42.99 36.56
CA PHE A 436 9.78 42.69 37.87
C PHE A 436 10.81 41.55 37.78
N CYS A 437 10.47 40.44 37.10
CA CYS A 437 11.37 39.30 36.95
C CYS A 437 12.66 39.62 36.17
N SER A 438 12.56 40.47 35.14
CA SER A 438 13.72 40.90 34.33
C SER A 438 14.56 42.00 34.98
N GLY A 439 14.12 42.52 36.14
CA GLY A 439 14.78 43.61 36.86
C GLY A 439 14.62 44.98 36.20
N SER A 440 13.74 45.11 35.21
CA SER A 440 13.60 46.29 34.35
C SER A 440 12.64 47.35 34.92
N VAL A 441 12.16 47.18 36.15
CA VAL A 441 11.36 48.21 36.84
C VAL A 441 12.30 49.24 37.43
N ALA A 442 12.09 50.51 37.09
CA ALA A 442 12.80 51.64 37.68
C ALA A 442 11.84 52.51 38.48
N CYS A 443 12.32 53.04 39.60
CA CYS A 443 11.74 54.20 40.27
C CYS A 443 12.49 55.46 39.83
N LYS A 444 11.78 56.56 39.64
CA LYS A 444 12.41 57.89 39.55
C LYS A 444 12.71 58.41 40.94
#